data_AF-A0A834M1Q8-F1
#
_entry.id   AF-A0A834M1Q8-F1
#
_cell.length_a   1.000
_cell.length_b   1.000
_cell.length_c   1.000
_cell.angle_alpha   90.00
_cell.angle_beta   90.00
_cell.angle_gamma   90.00
#
_symmetry.space_group_name_H-M   'P 1'
#
loop_
_entity.id
_entity.type
_entity.pdbx_description
1 polymer ?
#
loop_
_entity_poly.entity_id
_entity_poly.type
_entity_poly.pdbx_seq_one_letter_code
_entity_poly.pdbx_strand_id
1 'polypeptide(L)'
;VSQAATNRKTTKTTRTTPKPRDEDADAVSDECPEPYGFFADAEQCDKYYQCEDGVVTEKLCPDGMVFNDYSSEYEKCDLPFNIDCSSRPKL
;
A
#
# COMPACT_ATOMS: atom_id res chain seq x y z
N VAL A 1 -11.08 -26.79 33.16
CA VAL A 1 -11.74 -25.46 33.17
C VAL A 1 -10.64 -24.41 33.06
N SER A 2 -10.23 -24.07 31.84
CA SER A 2 -10.75 -22.99 30.97
C SER A 2 -10.05 -21.65 31.21
N GLN A 3 -9.11 -21.30 30.30
CA GLN A 3 -8.87 -20.00 29.61
C GLN A 3 -8.55 -18.75 30.51
N ALA A 4 -7.87 -17.68 30.10
CA ALA A 4 -7.59 -17.09 28.80
C ALA A 4 -6.39 -16.10 28.85
N ALA A 5 -5.99 -15.64 27.66
CA ALA A 5 -4.79 -14.91 27.25
C ALA A 5 -4.71 -13.41 27.63
N THR A 6 -3.57 -12.76 27.34
CA THR A 6 -3.56 -11.39 26.78
C THR A 6 -2.22 -11.08 26.09
N ASN A 7 -2.27 -10.96 24.75
CA ASN A 7 -1.19 -10.48 23.90
C ASN A 7 -1.10 -8.95 24.01
N ARG A 8 0.11 -8.44 24.26
CA ARG A 8 0.41 -7.00 24.24
C ARG A 8 0.57 -6.56 22.77
N LYS A 9 -0.53 -6.16 22.12
CA LYS A 9 -0.46 -5.51 20.79
C LYS A 9 0.21 -4.15 20.97
N THR A 10 1.45 -4.04 20.51
CA THR A 10 2.22 -2.81 20.45
C THR A 10 1.55 -1.90 19.42
N THR A 11 0.83 -0.89 19.91
CA THR A 11 0.31 0.23 19.13
C THR A 11 1.50 1.00 18.53
N LYS A 12 1.73 0.83 17.22
CA LYS A 12 2.53 1.79 16.45
C LYS A 12 1.63 2.98 16.14
N THR A 13 1.75 3.99 16.99
CA THR A 13 1.32 5.35 16.69
C THR A 13 2.25 5.91 15.61
N THR A 14 1.79 5.89 14.36
CA THR A 14 2.38 6.70 13.29
C THR A 14 1.38 7.77 12.90
N ARG A 15 1.87 9.00 12.92
CA ARG A 15 1.15 10.28 12.91
C ARG A 15 0.53 10.57 11.55
N THR A 16 -0.80 10.55 11.45
CA THR A 16 -1.53 11.26 10.39
C THR A 16 -2.81 11.90 10.94
N THR A 17 -2.92 13.19 10.67
CA THR A 17 -3.99 14.14 10.98
C THR A 17 -5.41 13.55 10.81
N PRO A 18 -6.35 13.80 11.74
CA PRO A 18 -7.76 13.52 11.47
C PRO A 18 -8.27 14.52 10.43
N LYS A 19 -8.45 14.09 9.18
CA LYS A 19 -9.15 14.89 8.15
C LYS A 19 -10.66 14.68 8.35
N PRO A 20 -11.44 15.72 8.71
CA PRO A 20 -12.88 15.59 8.83
C PRO A 20 -13.53 15.53 7.44
N ARG A 21 -14.43 14.55 7.32
CA ARG A 21 -15.67 14.43 6.53
C ARG A 21 -15.94 15.57 5.53
N ASP A 22 -15.93 15.26 4.23
CA ASP A 22 -17.03 15.44 3.27
C ASP A 22 -16.53 15.07 1.85
N GLU A 23 -17.38 14.34 1.12
CA GLU A 23 -17.29 13.86 -0.27
C GLU A 23 -16.44 12.61 -0.59
N ASP A 24 -17.21 11.57 -0.95
CA ASP A 24 -16.91 10.35 -1.72
C ASP A 24 -15.74 10.50 -2.71
N ALA A 25 -14.55 10.00 -2.34
CA ALA A 25 -13.46 9.78 -3.27
C ALA A 25 -12.52 8.71 -2.69
N ASP A 26 -12.57 7.55 -3.35
CA ASP A 26 -11.61 6.46 -3.32
C ASP A 26 -11.19 5.96 -1.94
N ALA A 27 -11.80 4.85 -1.54
CA ALA A 27 -11.29 4.02 -0.45
C ALA A 27 -9.87 3.56 -0.84
N VAL A 28 -8.86 4.35 -0.46
CA VAL A 28 -7.54 3.83 -0.18
C VAL A 28 -7.75 2.80 0.92
N SER A 29 -7.89 1.53 0.53
CA SER A 29 -8.04 0.48 1.51
C SER A 29 -6.77 0.50 2.35
N ASP A 30 -6.88 0.94 3.61
CA ASP A 30 -5.89 0.73 4.66
C ASP A 30 -5.65 -0.78 4.94
N GLU A 31 -6.22 -1.65 4.10
CA GLU A 31 -6.26 -3.09 4.19
C GLU A 31 -5.74 -3.71 2.88
N CYS A 32 -4.96 -4.76 3.04
CA CYS A 32 -4.40 -5.52 1.94
C CYS A 32 -5.50 -6.20 1.09
N PRO A 33 -5.47 -6.09 -0.26
CA PRO A 33 -6.39 -6.85 -1.12
C PRO A 33 -6.25 -8.37 -0.92
N GLU A 34 -5.01 -8.82 -0.76
CA GLU A 34 -4.64 -10.20 -0.44
C GLU A 34 -3.63 -10.20 0.72
N PRO A 35 -3.57 -11.24 1.56
CA PRO A 35 -2.69 -11.26 2.74
C PRO A 35 -1.20 -11.11 2.40
N TYR A 36 -0.80 -11.48 1.18
CA TYR A 36 0.55 -11.33 0.67
C TYR A 36 0.55 -10.75 -0.73
N GLY A 37 1.51 -9.86 -1.01
CA GLY A 37 1.77 -9.38 -2.36
C GLY A 37 2.19 -7.92 -2.41
N PHE A 38 2.29 -7.41 -3.63
CA PHE A 38 2.67 -6.04 -3.94
C PHE A 38 1.59 -5.38 -4.79
N PHE A 39 1.12 -4.21 -4.37
CA PHE A 39 -0.03 -3.53 -4.96
C PHE A 39 0.29 -2.07 -5.27
N ALA A 40 -0.16 -1.59 -6.42
CA ALA A 40 0.01 -0.19 -6.80
C ALA A 40 -0.77 0.76 -5.89
N ASP A 41 -0.24 1.97 -5.68
CA ASP A 41 -1.03 3.07 -5.17
C ASP A 41 -2.06 3.56 -6.20
N ALA A 42 -3.19 4.10 -5.77
CA ALA A 42 -4.23 4.57 -6.69
C ALA A 42 -3.85 5.86 -7.43
N GLU A 43 -2.93 6.66 -6.89
CA GLU A 43 -2.62 7.99 -7.42
C GLU A 43 -1.15 8.17 -7.82
N GLN A 44 -0.21 7.55 -7.10
CA GLN A 44 1.24 7.64 -7.30
C GLN A 44 1.77 6.44 -8.08
N CYS A 45 2.45 6.68 -9.20
CA CYS A 45 2.92 5.61 -10.07
C CYS A 45 4.11 4.85 -9.48
N ASP A 46 4.97 5.56 -8.75
CA ASP A 46 6.17 5.05 -8.08
C ASP A 46 5.90 4.50 -6.68
N LYS A 47 4.71 4.74 -6.13
CA LYS A 47 4.29 4.20 -4.83
C LYS A 47 3.59 2.86 -4.97
N TYR A 48 3.90 1.97 -4.03
CA TYR A 48 3.25 0.68 -3.89
C TYR A 48 3.15 0.26 -2.41
N TYR A 49 2.31 -0.75 -2.17
CA TYR A 49 2.08 -1.35 -0.87
C TYR A 49 2.58 -2.79 -0.90
N GLN A 50 3.39 -3.15 0.09
CA GLN A 50 3.77 -4.52 0.38
C GLN A 50 2.83 -5.05 1.47
N CYS A 51 2.20 -6.18 1.20
CA CYS A 51 1.34 -6.89 2.12
C CYS A 51 2.05 -8.13 2.65
N GLU A 52 2.11 -8.25 3.97
CA GLU A 52 2.63 -9.42 4.68
C GLU A 52 1.69 -9.78 5.83
N ASP A 53 1.08 -10.96 5.79
CA ASP A 53 0.07 -11.39 6.78
C ASP A 53 -1.08 -10.38 6.95
N GLY A 54 -1.47 -9.73 5.85
CA GLY A 54 -2.51 -8.68 5.83
C GLY A 54 -2.06 -7.33 6.42
N VAL A 55 -0.78 -7.18 6.75
CA VAL A 55 -0.20 -5.90 7.20
C VAL A 55 0.33 -5.15 5.99
N VAL A 56 -0.25 -3.97 5.72
CA VAL A 56 0.23 -3.03 4.72
C VAL A 56 1.51 -2.35 5.18
N THR A 57 2.50 -2.32 4.29
CA THR A 57 3.69 -1.48 4.38
C THR A 57 3.84 -0.64 3.13
N GLU A 58 3.85 0.68 3.28
CA GLU A 58 4.09 1.63 2.20
C GLU A 58 5.54 1.62 1.73
N LYS A 59 5.73 1.66 0.42
CA LYS A 59 7.04 1.67 -0.24
C LYS A 59 7.02 2.56 -1.46
N LEU A 60 8.20 3.01 -1.85
CA LEU A 60 8.45 3.75 -3.09
C LEU A 60 9.47 2.99 -3.91
N CYS A 61 9.30 3.03 -5.22
CA CYS A 61 10.31 2.57 -6.14
C CYS A 61 11.59 3.41 -6.03
N PRO A 62 12.74 2.87 -6.47
CA PRO A 62 13.96 3.66 -6.61
C PRO A 62 13.73 4.87 -7.51
N ASP A 63 14.53 5.92 -7.30
CA ASP A 63 14.43 7.16 -8.06
C ASP A 63 14.48 6.92 -9.57
N GLY A 64 13.55 7.52 -10.30
CA GLY A 64 13.42 7.36 -11.75
C GLY A 64 12.73 6.07 -12.22
N MET A 65 12.20 5.25 -11.31
CA MET A 65 11.40 4.07 -11.61
C MET A 65 9.97 4.20 -11.12
N VAL A 66 9.07 3.41 -11.71
CA VAL A 66 7.66 3.34 -11.35
C VAL A 66 7.26 1.89 -11.05
N PHE A 67 6.22 1.71 -10.23
CA PHE A 67 5.77 0.38 -9.85
C PHE A 67 5.02 -0.29 -11.01
N ASN A 68 5.43 -1.52 -11.32
CA ASN A 68 4.86 -2.37 -12.33
C ASN A 68 3.86 -3.35 -11.68
N ASP A 69 2.57 -3.09 -11.88
CA ASP A 69 1.46 -3.83 -11.27
C ASP A 69 0.96 -5.04 -12.09
N TYR A 70 1.72 -5.50 -13.10
CA TYR A 70 1.31 -6.68 -13.89
C TYR A 70 1.32 -8.00 -13.10
N SER A 71 2.07 -8.07 -11.99
CA SER A 71 2.06 -9.21 -11.06
C SER A 71 2.27 -8.71 -9.64
N SER A 72 1.47 -9.24 -8.71
CA SER A 72 1.55 -8.94 -7.28
C SER A 72 2.46 -9.91 -6.51
N GLU A 73 3.08 -10.90 -7.16
CA GLU A 73 3.87 -11.95 -6.51
C GLU A 73 5.24 -11.45 -6.00
N TYR A 74 5.80 -10.43 -6.64
CA TYR A 74 7.11 -9.88 -6.32
C TYR A 74 7.16 -8.38 -6.56
N GLU A 75 8.00 -7.70 -5.79
CA GLU A 75 8.28 -6.28 -5.97
C GLU A 75 8.89 -6.04 -7.34
N LYS A 76 8.24 -5.20 -8.15
CA LYS A 76 8.73 -4.86 -9.48
C LYS A 76 8.64 -3.36 -9.74
N CYS A 77 9.80 -2.74 -9.82
CA CYS A 77 9.96 -1.37 -10.31
C CYS A 77 10.55 -1.42 -11.71
N ASP A 78 9.98 -0.65 -12.63
CA ASP A 78 10.36 -0.61 -14.03
C ASP A 78 10.47 0.85 -14.51
N LEU A 79 10.98 1.05 -15.71
CA LEU A 79 11.16 2.39 -16.25
C LEU A 79 9.81 2.98 -16.68
N PRO A 80 9.59 4.30 -16.51
CA PRO A 80 8.30 4.94 -16.78
C PRO A 80 7.84 4.86 -18.24
N PHE A 81 8.73 4.53 -19.19
CA PHE A 81 8.33 4.30 -20.58
C PHE A 81 7.78 2.90 -20.85
N ASN A 82 7.93 1.95 -19.91
CA ASN A 82 7.41 0.59 -20.01
C ASN A 82 6.04 0.42 -19.35
N ILE A 83 5.64 1.34 -18.46
CA ILE A 83 4.44 1.24 -17.61
C ILE A 83 3.54 2.44 -17.86
N ASP A 84 2.24 2.19 -18.02
CA ASP A 84 1.27 3.27 -18.19
C ASP A 84 0.87 3.87 -16.83
N CYS A 85 1.40 5.06 -16.54
CA CYS A 85 1.06 5.82 -15.34
C CYS A 85 -0.14 6.75 -15.54
N SER A 86 -0.87 6.65 -16.66
CA SER A 86 -1.96 7.59 -17.00
C SER A 86 -3.07 7.61 -15.94
N SER A 87 -3.34 6.47 -15.31
CA SER A 87 -4.31 6.33 -14.21
C SER A 87 -3.75 6.75 -12.85
N ARG A 88 -2.43 6.86 -12.72
CA ARG A 88 -1.68 7.13 -11.48
C ARG A 88 -0.63 8.23 -11.72
N PRO A 89 -1.05 9.46 -12.03
CA PRO A 89 -0.15 10.46 -12.63
C PRO A 89 0.86 11.09 -11.65
N LYS A 90 0.76 10.81 -10.35
CA LYS A 90 1.66 11.39 -9.33
C LYS A 90 2.96 10.58 -9.21
N LEU A 91 4.00 11.24 -8.70
CA LEU A 91 5.31 10.71 -8.32
C LEU A 91 5.73 11.31 -6.98
#